data_AF-A0A6A7GE24-F1
#
_entry.id   AF-A0A6A7GE24-F1
#
_cell.length_a   1.000
_cell.length_b   1.000
_cell.length_c   1.000
_cell.angle_alpha   90.00
_cell.angle_beta   90.00
_cell.angle_gamma   90.00
#
_symmetry.space_group_name_H-M   'P 1'
#
loop_
_entity.id
_entity.type
_entity.pdbx_description
1 polymer ?
#
loop_
_entity_poly.entity_id
_entity_poly.type
_entity_poly.pdbx_seq_one_letter_code
_entity_poly.pdbx_strand_id
1 'polypeptide(L)'
;MFPIGDLEKPQVRELAQSLGIRVYAKKDSQEICFVEDGKLKEFLNELTGNHASCEGEILTTAGEVIGKHRGISFYTIGQRKGLGISYPTPLYVVNINSKKNQLIVGSNEELFSSYLIANNINLFIHEKIENLEGLKLSAKTRSRDKFHPCNIRILEDDKIKIDFTEEKVRAITPGQGVVLYNINKEVVASGFIVK
;
A
#
# COMPACT_ATOMS: atom_id res chain seq x y z
N MET A 1 -1.00 21.36 14.92
CA MET A 1 -1.46 22.47 14.04
C MET A 1 -1.19 22.05 12.59
N PHE A 2 -2.18 22.16 11.70
CA PHE A 2 -2.06 21.85 10.27
C PHE A 2 -2.42 23.10 9.44
N PRO A 3 -1.48 24.04 9.24
CA PRO A 3 -1.77 25.41 8.80
C PRO A 3 -2.25 25.54 7.35
N ILE A 4 -2.10 24.48 6.54
CA ILE A 4 -2.55 24.43 5.14
C ILE A 4 -3.69 23.42 4.93
N GLY A 5 -4.26 22.87 6.01
CA GLY A 5 -5.25 21.79 5.94
C GLY A 5 -6.53 22.19 5.21
N ASP A 6 -6.91 23.47 5.29
CA ASP A 6 -8.12 24.03 4.68
C ASP A 6 -7.88 24.62 3.29
N LEU A 7 -6.64 24.59 2.80
CA LEU A 7 -6.26 25.16 1.50
C LEU A 7 -6.09 24.06 0.45
N GLU A 8 -6.67 24.29 -0.72
CA GLU A 8 -6.35 23.48 -1.88
C GLU A 8 -4.92 23.76 -2.35
N LYS A 9 -4.31 22.75 -2.97
CA LYS A 9 -2.91 22.83 -3.42
C LYS A 9 -2.60 24.06 -4.29
N PRO A 10 -3.46 24.49 -5.24
CA PRO A 10 -3.22 25.72 -6.02
C PRO A 10 -3.16 26.96 -5.13
N GLN A 11 -4.07 27.09 -4.16
CA GLN A 11 -4.12 28.22 -3.23
C GLN A 11 -2.86 28.30 -2.36
N VAL A 12 -2.33 27.15 -1.93
CA VAL A 12 -1.05 27.10 -1.20
C VAL A 12 0.11 27.63 -2.07
N ARG A 13 0.13 27.31 -3.37
CA ARG A 13 1.17 27.79 -4.30
C ARG A 13 1.06 29.29 -4.57
N GLU A 14 -0.15 29.81 -4.73
CA GLU A 14 -0.42 31.24 -4.90
C GLU A 14 0.00 32.04 -3.65
N LEU A 15 -0.36 31.57 -2.47
CA LEU A 15 0.05 32.18 -1.20
C LEU A 15 1.57 32.15 -1.03
N ALA A 16 2.22 31.04 -1.37
CA ALA A 16 3.68 30.95 -1.33
C ALA A 16 4.34 31.95 -2.31
N GLN A 17 3.76 32.15 -3.49
CA GLN A 17 4.25 33.11 -4.47
C GLN A 17 4.10 34.55 -3.98
N SER A 18 2.95 34.93 -3.41
CA SER A 18 2.70 36.29 -2.91
C SER A 18 3.59 36.65 -1.73
N LEU A 19 4.00 35.67 -0.92
CA LEU A 19 4.96 35.81 0.18
C LEU A 19 6.43 35.76 -0.27
N GLY A 20 6.71 35.61 -1.56
CA GLY A 20 8.08 35.54 -2.08
C GLY A 20 8.84 34.25 -1.74
N ILE A 21 8.12 33.16 -1.42
CA ILE A 21 8.73 31.86 -1.10
C ILE A 21 9.27 31.22 -2.38
N ARG A 22 10.59 31.04 -2.46
CA ARG A 22 11.29 30.55 -3.67
C ARG A 22 10.79 29.22 -4.22
N VAL A 23 10.24 28.35 -3.37
CA VAL A 23 9.81 26.99 -3.74
C VAL A 23 8.34 26.89 -4.17
N TYR A 24 7.63 28.02 -4.36
CA TYR A 24 6.20 28.02 -4.72
C TYR A 24 5.86 27.17 -5.97
N ALA A 25 6.75 27.16 -6.95
CA ALA A 25 6.59 26.41 -8.21
C ALA A 25 7.32 25.05 -8.22
N LYS A 26 8.03 24.68 -7.14
CA LYS A 26 8.76 23.40 -7.08
C LYS A 26 7.76 22.25 -7.26
N LYS A 27 8.12 21.25 -8.08
CA LYS A 27 7.33 20.01 -8.18
C LYS A 27 7.36 19.29 -6.83
N ASP A 28 6.23 18.70 -6.47
CA ASP A 28 6.11 17.92 -5.25
C ASP A 28 6.92 16.62 -5.38
N SER A 29 7.59 16.20 -4.30
CA SER A 29 8.28 14.90 -4.24
C SER A 29 7.26 13.77 -4.45
N GLN A 30 7.60 12.80 -5.31
CA GLN A 30 6.73 11.67 -5.65
C GLN A 30 7.18 10.36 -4.98
N GLU A 31 8.48 10.21 -4.75
CA GLU A 31 9.10 9.00 -4.21
C GLU A 31 9.35 9.11 -2.69
N ILE A 32 10.08 8.15 -2.13
CA ILE A 32 10.47 8.14 -0.72
C ILE A 32 11.20 9.46 -0.39
N CYS A 33 10.72 10.17 0.63
CA CYS A 33 11.12 11.55 0.93
C CYS A 33 12.63 11.82 1.05
N PHE A 34 13.44 10.79 1.34
CA PHE A 34 14.89 10.87 1.55
C PHE A 34 15.71 10.12 0.50
N VAL A 35 15.07 9.53 -0.52
CA VAL A 35 15.75 8.83 -1.62
C VAL A 35 15.60 9.69 -2.87
N GLU A 36 16.71 9.91 -3.57
CA GLU A 36 16.69 10.60 -4.85
C GLU A 36 15.89 9.81 -5.89
N ASP A 37 15.14 10.52 -6.73
CA ASP A 37 14.32 9.92 -7.78
C ASP A 37 15.18 8.99 -8.67
N GLY A 38 14.73 7.74 -8.84
CA GLY A 38 15.42 6.73 -9.64
C GLY A 38 16.52 5.95 -8.92
N LYS A 39 16.92 6.34 -7.69
CA LYS A 39 17.99 5.67 -6.93
C LYS A 39 17.52 4.66 -5.89
N LEU A 40 16.23 4.29 -5.89
CA LEU A 40 15.68 3.32 -4.93
C LEU A 40 16.44 1.98 -4.91
N LYS A 41 16.83 1.48 -6.09
CA LYS A 41 17.57 0.23 -6.19
C LYS A 41 18.96 0.32 -5.55
N GLU A 42 19.70 1.37 -5.84
CA GLU A 42 21.03 1.64 -5.28
C GLU A 42 20.94 1.76 -3.76
N PHE A 43 20.00 2.58 -3.29
CA PHE A 43 19.72 2.79 -1.88
C PHE A 43 19.42 1.48 -1.13
N LEU A 44 18.52 0.64 -1.67
CA LEU A 44 18.20 -0.64 -1.03
C LEU A 44 19.38 -1.61 -1.02
N ASN A 45 20.20 -1.64 -2.07
CA ASN A 45 21.38 -2.48 -2.12
C ASN A 45 22.45 -2.03 -1.12
N GLU A 46 22.70 -0.72 -1.00
CA GLU A 46 23.64 -0.18 -0.02
C GLU A 46 23.22 -0.54 1.41
N LEU A 47 21.94 -0.34 1.75
CA LEU A 47 21.43 -0.64 3.09
C LEU A 47 21.41 -2.13 3.44
N THR A 48 21.21 -2.99 2.45
CA THR A 48 21.04 -4.44 2.66
C THR A 48 22.28 -5.25 2.31
N GLY A 49 23.42 -4.62 2.00
CA GLY A 49 24.63 -5.34 1.57
C GLY A 49 24.40 -6.16 0.29
N ASN A 50 23.66 -5.59 -0.66
CA ASN A 50 23.23 -6.20 -1.93
C ASN A 50 22.16 -7.32 -1.83
N HIS A 51 21.67 -7.65 -0.64
CA HIS A 51 20.63 -8.68 -0.50
C HIS A 51 19.29 -8.31 -1.15
N ALA A 52 18.98 -7.01 -1.30
CA ALA A 52 17.78 -6.55 -2.01
C ALA A 52 17.71 -7.01 -3.47
N SER A 53 18.87 -7.28 -4.11
CA SER A 53 18.95 -7.78 -5.50
C SER A 53 19.12 -9.28 -5.61
N CYS A 54 18.79 -10.05 -4.57
CA CYS A 54 18.89 -11.51 -4.60
C CYS A 54 17.89 -12.13 -5.60
N GLU A 55 18.39 -12.66 -6.71
CA GLU A 55 17.55 -13.29 -7.73
C GLU A 55 16.79 -14.51 -7.18
N GLY A 56 15.57 -14.67 -7.66
CA GLY A 56 14.69 -15.77 -7.27
C GLY A 56 13.72 -16.13 -8.39
N GLU A 57 12.89 -17.13 -8.16
CA GLU A 57 12.00 -17.69 -9.18
C GLU A 57 10.72 -16.86 -9.33
N ILE A 58 10.25 -16.74 -10.56
CA ILE A 58 8.89 -16.27 -10.86
C ILE A 58 8.02 -17.50 -11.14
N LEU A 59 6.95 -17.66 -10.37
CA LEU A 59 6.02 -18.79 -10.49
C LEU A 59 4.63 -18.31 -10.86
N THR A 60 3.89 -19.10 -11.63
CA THR A 60 2.43 -18.94 -11.75
C THR A 60 1.73 -19.36 -10.46
N THR A 61 0.45 -19.03 -10.31
CA THR A 61 -0.37 -19.54 -9.19
C THR A 61 -0.58 -21.06 -9.21
N ALA A 62 -0.35 -21.70 -10.35
CA ALA A 62 -0.29 -23.16 -10.46
C ALA A 62 1.07 -23.76 -10.02
N GLY A 63 2.06 -22.93 -9.69
CA GLY A 63 3.39 -23.36 -9.27
C GLY A 63 4.37 -23.63 -10.43
N GLU A 64 4.03 -23.26 -11.65
CA GLU A 64 4.95 -23.37 -12.80
C GLU A 64 5.99 -22.25 -12.76
N VAL A 65 7.27 -22.60 -12.84
CA VAL A 65 8.37 -21.61 -12.93
C VAL A 65 8.46 -21.08 -14.35
N ILE A 66 8.27 -19.77 -14.52
CA ILE A 66 8.21 -19.10 -15.83
C ILE A 66 9.31 -18.05 -16.03
N GLY A 67 10.21 -17.90 -15.06
CA GLY A 67 11.35 -16.99 -15.16
C GLY A 67 12.03 -16.71 -13.83
N LYS A 68 12.83 -15.65 -13.80
CA LYS A 68 13.54 -15.17 -12.61
C LYS A 68 13.32 -13.67 -12.41
N HIS A 69 13.20 -13.26 -11.15
CA HIS A 69 13.11 -11.85 -10.78
C HIS A 69 14.46 -11.35 -10.26
N ARG A 70 14.65 -10.02 -10.24
CA ARG A 70 15.93 -9.38 -9.88
C ARG A 70 16.05 -9.02 -8.39
N GLY A 71 15.37 -9.75 -7.51
CA GLY A 71 15.13 -9.37 -6.11
C GLY A 71 13.69 -8.96 -5.81
N ILE A 72 13.05 -9.64 -4.87
CA ILE A 72 11.62 -9.44 -4.52
C ILE A 72 11.30 -8.02 -4.05
N SER A 73 12.29 -7.29 -3.50
CA SER A 73 12.15 -5.92 -3.00
C SER A 73 11.76 -4.90 -4.08
N PHE A 74 11.94 -5.23 -5.36
CA PHE A 74 11.61 -4.35 -6.49
C PHE A 74 10.22 -4.61 -7.08
N TYR A 75 9.41 -5.42 -6.39
CA TYR A 75 8.09 -5.81 -6.85
C TYR A 75 7.03 -5.48 -5.81
N THR A 76 5.83 -5.14 -6.27
CA THR A 76 4.67 -4.88 -5.41
C THR A 76 3.47 -5.67 -5.92
N ILE A 77 2.60 -6.12 -5.01
CA ILE A 77 1.37 -6.81 -5.40
C ILE A 77 0.53 -5.90 -6.32
N GLY A 78 0.00 -6.49 -7.40
CA GLY A 78 -0.72 -5.80 -8.46
C GLY A 78 0.16 -5.23 -9.58
N GLN A 79 1.50 -5.31 -9.46
CA GLN A 79 2.42 -4.87 -10.51
C GLN A 79 2.33 -5.77 -11.75
N ARG A 80 2.26 -5.15 -12.93
CA ARG A 80 2.27 -5.82 -14.24
C ARG A 80 3.57 -5.60 -15.02
N LYS A 81 4.09 -4.37 -15.02
CA LYS A 81 5.26 -3.99 -15.81
C LYS A 81 6.55 -4.40 -15.09
N GLY A 82 7.62 -4.62 -15.85
CA GLY A 82 8.95 -4.90 -15.28
C GLY A 82 9.15 -6.31 -14.74
N LEU A 83 8.24 -7.26 -15.05
CA LEU A 83 8.41 -8.67 -14.69
C LEU A 83 9.52 -9.37 -15.46
N GLY A 84 9.86 -8.89 -16.67
CA GLY A 84 10.96 -9.44 -17.47
C GLY A 84 10.67 -10.81 -18.09
N ILE A 85 9.40 -11.19 -18.17
CA ILE A 85 8.94 -12.48 -18.72
C ILE A 85 7.93 -12.24 -19.86
N SER A 86 7.83 -13.22 -20.76
CA SER A 86 6.79 -13.27 -21.80
C SER A 86 5.80 -14.37 -21.45
N TYR A 87 4.50 -14.08 -21.52
CA TYR A 87 3.44 -15.04 -21.24
C TYR A 87 2.24 -14.78 -22.17
N PRO A 88 1.46 -15.81 -22.56
CA PRO A 88 0.34 -15.65 -23.50
C PRO A 88 -0.74 -14.65 -23.04
N THR A 89 -0.88 -14.47 -21.73
CA THR A 89 -1.83 -13.54 -21.12
C THR A 89 -1.13 -12.55 -20.19
N PRO A 90 -1.75 -11.39 -19.90
CA PRO A 90 -1.20 -10.45 -18.93
C PRO A 90 -1.15 -11.06 -17.53
N LEU A 91 0.04 -11.04 -16.92
CA LEU A 91 0.26 -11.48 -15.55
C LEU A 91 0.53 -10.30 -14.62
N TYR A 92 0.15 -10.47 -13.36
CA TYR A 92 0.34 -9.52 -12.28
C TYR A 92 0.97 -10.21 -11.09
N VAL A 93 1.78 -9.51 -10.30
CA VAL A 93 2.25 -10.02 -9.01
C VAL A 93 1.07 -10.19 -8.07
N VAL A 94 0.72 -11.42 -7.72
CA VAL A 94 -0.39 -11.72 -6.81
C VAL A 94 0.09 -12.02 -5.39
N ASN A 95 1.33 -12.47 -5.25
CA ASN A 95 1.92 -12.76 -3.94
C ASN A 95 3.46 -12.70 -4.02
N ILE A 96 4.09 -12.40 -2.89
CA ILE A 96 5.55 -12.38 -2.72
C ILE A 96 5.87 -13.29 -1.53
N ASN A 97 6.55 -14.41 -1.81
CA ASN A 97 6.99 -15.33 -0.77
C ASN A 97 8.45 -15.04 -0.42
N SER A 98 8.65 -14.16 0.57
CA SER A 98 9.99 -13.75 1.02
C SER A 98 10.79 -14.89 1.63
N LYS A 99 10.15 -15.86 2.29
CA LYS A 99 10.83 -17.01 2.91
C LYS A 99 11.49 -17.93 1.88
N LYS A 100 10.87 -18.06 0.70
CA LYS A 100 11.40 -18.89 -0.41
C LYS A 100 12.09 -18.07 -1.50
N ASN A 101 12.13 -16.74 -1.36
CA ASN A 101 12.56 -15.81 -2.41
C ASN A 101 11.85 -16.08 -3.76
N GLN A 102 10.51 -16.07 -3.73
CA GLN A 102 9.68 -16.39 -4.89
C GLN A 102 8.67 -15.27 -5.17
N LEU A 103 8.55 -14.90 -6.45
CA LEU A 103 7.54 -13.97 -6.95
C LEU A 103 6.41 -14.76 -7.60
N ILE A 104 5.19 -14.67 -7.07
CA ILE A 104 4.04 -15.41 -7.60
C ILE A 104 3.20 -14.47 -8.44
N VAL A 105 2.93 -14.87 -9.67
CA VAL A 105 2.17 -14.09 -10.65
C VAL A 105 0.92 -14.84 -11.11
N GLY A 106 -0.13 -14.09 -11.41
CA GLY A 106 -1.41 -14.63 -11.80
C GLY A 106 -2.25 -13.64 -12.61
N SER A 107 -3.51 -14.00 -12.80
CA SER A 107 -4.51 -13.18 -13.46
C SER A 107 -4.87 -11.93 -12.66
N ASN A 108 -5.62 -11.02 -13.28
CA ASN A 108 -6.06 -9.81 -12.61
C ASN A 108 -7.13 -10.10 -11.54
N GLU A 109 -7.93 -11.13 -11.77
CA GLU A 109 -9.07 -11.54 -10.95
C GLU A 109 -8.59 -12.06 -9.59
N GLU A 110 -7.41 -12.69 -9.54
CA GLU A 110 -6.75 -13.19 -8.34
C GLU A 110 -6.25 -12.08 -7.40
N LEU A 111 -6.21 -10.82 -7.84
CA LEU A 111 -5.81 -9.68 -7.01
C LEU A 111 -6.93 -9.14 -6.12
N PHE A 112 -8.18 -9.59 -6.32
CA PHE A 112 -9.34 -9.04 -5.63
C PHE A 112 -9.65 -9.80 -4.35
N SER A 113 -9.63 -9.11 -3.22
CA SER A 113 -10.01 -9.67 -1.93
C SER A 113 -11.26 -8.97 -1.36
N SER A 114 -12.11 -9.74 -0.69
CA SER A 114 -13.29 -9.21 0.02
C SER A 114 -12.98 -8.77 1.45
N TYR A 115 -11.78 -9.01 1.94
CA TYR A 115 -11.36 -8.59 3.27
C TYR A 115 -9.84 -8.38 3.35
N LEU A 116 -9.40 -7.76 4.43
CA LEU A 116 -8.01 -7.76 4.85
C LEU A 116 -7.91 -7.97 6.36
N ILE A 117 -6.72 -8.34 6.84
CA ILE A 117 -6.39 -8.36 8.26
C ILE A 117 -5.30 -7.34 8.53
N ALA A 118 -5.47 -6.54 9.57
CA ALA A 118 -4.50 -5.56 10.01
C ALA A 118 -4.08 -5.79 11.46
N ASN A 119 -2.83 -5.44 11.77
CA ASN A 119 -2.28 -5.43 13.12
C ASN A 119 -1.68 -4.05 13.44
N ASN A 120 -1.11 -3.93 14.64
CA ASN A 120 -0.47 -2.69 15.11
C ASN A 120 -1.44 -1.51 14.99
N ILE A 121 -2.65 -1.70 15.50
CA ILE A 121 -3.74 -0.76 15.37
C ILE A 121 -3.47 0.46 16.24
N ASN A 122 -3.52 1.63 15.61
CA ASN A 122 -3.44 2.92 16.27
C ASN A 122 -4.80 3.60 16.19
N LEU A 123 -5.34 4.02 17.33
CA LEU A 123 -6.64 4.67 17.44
C LEU A 123 -6.44 6.18 17.63
N PHE A 124 -7.26 6.98 16.95
CA PHE A 124 -7.19 8.45 17.04
C PHE A 124 -8.41 9.07 17.73
N ILE A 125 -9.56 8.39 17.70
CA ILE A 125 -10.83 8.90 18.23
C ILE A 125 -11.33 8.06 19.42
N HIS A 126 -11.11 6.75 19.38
CA HIS A 126 -11.58 5.82 20.39
C HIS A 126 -10.44 5.31 21.27
N GLU A 127 -10.75 4.85 22.48
CA GLU A 127 -9.74 4.36 23.43
C GLU A 127 -9.38 2.90 23.20
N LYS A 128 -10.31 2.09 22.68
CA LYS A 128 -10.12 0.65 22.50
C LYS A 128 -10.58 0.16 21.13
N ILE A 129 -9.95 -0.92 20.65
CA ILE A 129 -10.22 -1.45 19.31
C ILE A 129 -11.65 -1.99 19.18
N GLU A 130 -12.22 -2.50 20.27
CA GLU A 130 -13.60 -3.01 20.34
C GLU A 130 -14.63 -1.92 20.04
N ASN A 131 -14.27 -0.64 20.23
CA ASN A 131 -15.15 0.47 19.88
C ASN A 131 -15.27 0.70 18.37
N LEU A 132 -14.46 0.01 17.55
CA LEU A 132 -14.57 0.05 16.09
C LEU A 132 -15.70 -0.86 15.55
N GLU A 133 -16.13 -1.87 16.29
CA GLU A 133 -17.20 -2.77 15.84
C GLU A 133 -18.55 -2.04 15.77
N GLY A 134 -19.34 -2.36 14.73
CA GLY A 134 -20.65 -1.75 14.50
C GLY A 134 -20.62 -0.34 13.93
N LEU A 135 -19.45 0.31 13.85
CA LEU A 135 -19.31 1.60 13.20
C LEU A 135 -19.39 1.47 11.66
N LYS A 136 -20.02 2.45 11.02
CA LYS A 136 -19.97 2.61 9.56
C LYS A 136 -18.65 3.27 9.19
N LEU A 137 -17.70 2.48 8.70
CA LEU A 137 -16.37 2.94 8.34
C LEU A 137 -16.08 2.71 6.86
N SER A 138 -15.07 3.42 6.37
CA SER A 138 -14.43 3.12 5.09
C SER A 138 -12.94 3.00 5.27
N ALA A 139 -12.32 2.06 4.55
CA ALA A 139 -10.89 1.86 4.58
C ALA A 139 -10.23 2.40 3.30
N LYS A 140 -9.04 2.99 3.44
CA LYS A 140 -8.08 3.14 2.35
C LYS A 140 -6.95 2.15 2.55
N THR A 141 -6.64 1.38 1.51
CA THR A 141 -5.57 0.35 1.56
C THR A 141 -4.22 0.86 1.02
N ARG A 142 -4.21 2.08 0.45
CA ARG A 142 -3.04 2.82 -0.04
C ARG A 142 -3.35 4.32 -0.09
N SER A 143 -2.32 5.16 -0.19
CA SER A 143 -2.44 6.63 -0.12
C SER A 143 -3.44 7.23 -1.13
N ARG A 144 -3.33 6.87 -2.41
CA ARG A 144 -4.21 7.36 -3.50
C ARG A 144 -5.43 6.47 -3.75
N ASP A 145 -5.81 5.65 -2.77
CA ASP A 145 -7.00 4.79 -2.89
C ASP A 145 -8.30 5.58 -2.77
N LYS A 146 -9.38 5.00 -3.30
CA LYS A 146 -10.74 5.43 -2.94
C LYS A 146 -11.10 4.91 -1.54
N PHE A 147 -12.19 5.43 -0.99
CA PHE A 147 -12.76 4.91 0.25
C PHE A 147 -13.54 3.64 -0.06
N HIS A 148 -13.22 2.54 0.61
CA HIS A 148 -13.95 1.28 0.48
C HIS A 148 -14.79 1.04 1.73
N PRO A 149 -16.13 1.07 1.63
CA PRO A 149 -17.00 0.78 2.76
C PRO A 149 -16.71 -0.59 3.37
N CYS A 150 -16.63 -0.63 4.71
CA CYS A 150 -16.21 -1.82 5.42
C CYS A 150 -16.82 -1.94 6.82
N ASN A 151 -16.89 -3.19 7.29
CA ASN A 151 -17.17 -3.53 8.68
C ASN A 151 -15.91 -4.06 9.36
N ILE A 152 -15.79 -3.79 10.65
CA ILE A 152 -14.67 -4.25 11.48
C ILE A 152 -15.12 -5.43 12.33
N ARG A 153 -14.25 -6.43 12.46
CA ARG A 153 -14.35 -7.49 13.45
C ARG A 153 -13.04 -7.58 14.22
N ILE A 154 -13.11 -7.66 15.53
CA ILE A 154 -11.91 -7.85 16.36
C ILE A 154 -11.49 -9.31 16.31
N LEU A 155 -10.18 -9.53 16.16
CA LEU A 155 -9.55 -10.85 16.22
C LEU A 155 -8.64 -10.90 17.46
N GLU A 156 -8.11 -12.08 17.75
CA GLU A 156 -7.07 -12.26 18.77
C GLU A 156 -5.76 -11.50 18.41
N ASP A 157 -4.89 -11.29 19.40
CA ASP A 157 -3.61 -10.58 19.29
C ASP A 157 -3.68 -9.12 18.78
N ASP A 158 -4.69 -8.35 19.21
CA ASP A 158 -4.88 -6.94 18.81
C ASP A 158 -4.95 -6.74 17.28
N LYS A 159 -5.47 -7.75 16.58
CA LYS A 159 -5.72 -7.70 15.13
C LYS A 159 -7.16 -7.33 14.86
N ILE A 160 -7.39 -6.70 13.71
CA ILE A 160 -8.73 -6.47 13.19
C ILE A 160 -8.87 -7.08 11.82
N LYS A 161 -10.04 -7.67 11.56
CA LYS A 161 -10.49 -8.01 10.22
C LYS A 161 -11.34 -6.87 9.68
N ILE A 162 -11.04 -6.46 8.46
CA ILE A 162 -11.80 -5.44 7.73
C ILE A 162 -12.50 -6.16 6.58
N ASP A 163 -13.81 -6.32 6.68
CA ASP A 163 -14.64 -6.94 5.65
C ASP A 163 -15.24 -5.84 4.75
N PHE A 164 -14.92 -5.85 3.45
CA PHE A 164 -15.45 -4.88 2.49
C PHE A 164 -16.90 -5.24 2.11
N THR A 165 -17.81 -4.27 2.22
CA THR A 165 -19.24 -4.54 2.18
C THR A 165 -19.88 -4.36 0.81
N GLU A 166 -19.26 -3.57 -0.08
CA GLU A 166 -19.84 -3.23 -1.39
C GLU A 166 -19.12 -3.88 -2.56
N GLU A 167 -17.78 -3.93 -2.51
CA GLU A 167 -16.96 -4.47 -3.59
C GLU A 167 -15.70 -5.14 -3.06
N LYS A 168 -15.10 -6.01 -3.89
CA LYS A 168 -13.78 -6.55 -3.61
C LYS A 168 -12.72 -5.49 -3.91
N VAL A 169 -11.70 -5.42 -3.06
CA VAL A 169 -10.58 -4.48 -3.21
C VAL A 169 -9.41 -5.15 -3.90
N ARG A 170 -8.87 -4.47 -4.90
CA ARG A 170 -7.79 -4.97 -5.75
C ARG A 170 -6.41 -4.69 -5.16
N ALA A 171 -5.56 -5.71 -5.16
CA ALA A 171 -4.13 -5.67 -4.83
C ALA A 171 -3.85 -5.16 -3.40
N ILE A 172 -4.57 -5.74 -2.44
CA ILE A 172 -4.28 -5.56 -1.01
C ILE A 172 -2.88 -6.11 -0.74
N THR A 173 -2.00 -5.28 -0.18
CA THR A 173 -0.57 -5.58 -0.07
C THR A 173 -0.13 -5.63 1.39
N PRO A 174 0.27 -6.79 1.93
CA PRO A 174 0.85 -6.88 3.26
C PRO A 174 2.07 -5.95 3.41
N GLY A 175 2.16 -5.29 4.57
CA GLY A 175 3.15 -4.25 4.87
C GLY A 175 2.70 -2.83 4.50
N GLN A 176 1.67 -2.65 3.66
CA GLN A 176 1.08 -1.33 3.47
C GLN A 176 0.21 -0.94 4.67
N GLY A 177 0.10 0.37 4.90
CA GLY A 177 -0.81 0.91 5.91
C GLY A 177 -2.26 0.87 5.43
N VAL A 178 -3.17 0.50 6.33
CA VAL A 178 -4.60 0.72 6.18
C VAL A 178 -5.05 1.86 7.09
N VAL A 179 -5.93 2.71 6.59
CA VAL A 179 -6.50 3.83 7.36
C VAL A 179 -8.01 3.75 7.32
N LEU A 180 -8.63 3.82 8.49
CA LEU A 180 -10.07 3.81 8.70
C LEU A 180 -10.61 5.22 8.86
N TYR A 181 -11.69 5.49 8.16
CA TYR A 181 -12.38 6.77 8.15
C TYR A 181 -13.84 6.60 8.53
N ASN A 182 -14.39 7.56 9.25
CA ASN A 182 -15.84 7.63 9.50
C ASN A 182 -16.58 8.30 8.33
N ILE A 183 -17.90 8.44 8.49
CA ILE A 183 -18.77 9.09 7.49
C ILE A 183 -18.40 10.55 7.19
N ASN A 184 -17.78 11.24 8.15
CA ASN A 184 -17.30 12.63 8.00
C ASN A 184 -15.90 12.70 7.37
N LYS A 185 -15.31 11.56 6.98
CA LYS A 185 -13.95 11.43 6.45
C LYS A 185 -12.85 11.80 7.46
N GLU A 186 -13.14 11.74 8.74
CA GLU A 186 -12.15 11.88 9.81
C GLU A 186 -11.40 10.55 9.98
N VAL A 187 -10.10 10.63 10.27
CA VAL A 187 -9.28 9.43 10.54
C VAL A 187 -9.64 8.88 11.92
N VAL A 188 -10.17 7.67 11.95
CA VAL A 188 -10.60 6.99 13.18
C VAL A 188 -9.48 6.12 13.75
N ALA A 189 -8.83 5.37 12.86
CA ALA A 189 -7.79 4.42 13.21
C ALA A 189 -6.87 4.14 12.01
N SER A 190 -5.71 3.55 12.27
CA SER A 190 -4.81 3.03 11.25
C SER A 190 -4.17 1.72 11.70
N GLY A 191 -3.58 0.97 10.78
CA GLY A 191 -2.80 -0.23 11.08
C GLY A 191 -1.95 -0.67 9.90
N PHE A 192 -1.29 -1.82 10.03
CA PHE A 192 -0.53 -2.43 8.95
C PHE A 192 -1.21 -3.70 8.46
N ILE A 193 -1.34 -3.84 7.15
CA ILE A 193 -1.95 -5.00 6.52
C ILE A 193 -1.00 -6.19 6.69
N VAL A 194 -1.53 -7.31 7.18
CA VAL A 194 -0.81 -8.58 7.30
C VAL A 194 -1.40 -9.67 6.42
N LYS A 195 -2.62 -9.46 5.90
CA LYS A 195 -3.29 -10.33 4.93
C LYS A 195 -4.26 -9.53 4.07
#